data_AF-A0A6F9AXC6-F1
#
_entry.id   AF-A0A6F9AXC6-F1
#
_cell.length_a   1.000
_cell.length_b   1.000
_cell.length_c   1.000
_cell.angle_alpha   90.00
_cell.angle_beta   90.00
_cell.angle_gamma   90.00
#
_symmetry.space_group_name_H-M   'P 1'
#
loop_
_entity.id
_entity.type
_entity.pdbx_description
1 polymer ?
#
loop_
_entity_poly.entity_id
_entity_poly.type
_entity_poly.pdbx_seq_one_letter_code
_entity_poly.pdbx_strand_id
1 'polypeptide(L)'
;MRTLLFHTGTLPQGRLSNQSRFSNWGVVCDSLDEYNRLVTLCNGTSEGRIRRGHMGGVRTNMSLPTMNDVRSCLNIRDFDNAPFYTNSTFSFRNALEGYDKPDGEAELDSSVNNLHNLVHSFLNGTSALSHSAANDPIFLVLHTFTDAIFDEWMRKSVPSNSSFPDEMAPIGHNRDYNMVPFFPPVTNEEIYVASDQLGYSYAIDLEATDGGFVFVLGSTLGGVFMGLLVLLLILVLYLQQRRKRGFEPLINAQFTNKKYTEEA
;
A
#
# COMPACT_ATOMS: atom_id res chain seq x y z
N MET A 1 2.17 14.57 -17.30
CA MET A 1 2.32 13.19 -17.81
C MET A 1 1.18 12.71 -18.73
N ARG A 2 -0.11 12.94 -18.42
CA ARG A 2 -1.26 12.48 -19.25
C ARG A 2 -1.13 12.82 -20.75
N THR A 3 -0.60 13.99 -21.09
CA THR A 3 -0.45 14.43 -22.50
C THR A 3 0.79 13.90 -23.22
N LEU A 4 1.83 13.45 -22.50
CA LEU A 4 3.12 13.06 -23.07
C LEU A 4 3.15 11.61 -23.54
N LEU A 5 2.56 10.70 -22.75
CA LEU A 5 2.61 9.26 -23.02
C LEU A 5 1.27 8.72 -23.48
N PHE A 6 0.14 9.32 -23.12
CA PHE A 6 -1.21 8.80 -23.35
C PHE A 6 -2.01 9.60 -24.38
N HIS A 7 -1.37 10.33 -25.31
CA HIS A 7 -2.13 11.05 -26.33
C HIS A 7 -2.83 10.07 -27.28
N THR A 8 -4.08 9.75 -26.94
CA THR A 8 -4.99 8.85 -27.65
C THR A 8 -5.59 9.56 -28.85
N GLY A 9 -4.77 9.83 -29.87
CA GLY A 9 -5.28 9.67 -31.22
C GLY A 9 -5.36 8.17 -31.45
N THR A 10 -6.49 7.53 -31.13
CA THR A 10 -6.69 6.10 -31.41
C THR A 10 -6.79 5.94 -32.92
N LEU A 11 -5.62 5.87 -33.57
CA LEU A 11 -5.52 5.45 -34.95
C LEU A 11 -6.02 4.00 -35.04
N PRO A 12 -6.55 3.57 -36.19
CA PRO A 12 -6.95 2.19 -36.41
C PRO A 12 -5.85 1.20 -35.96
N GLN A 13 -6.24 0.06 -35.40
CA GLN A 13 -5.33 -1.03 -34.99
C GLN A 13 -4.43 -0.71 -33.77
N GLY A 14 -4.86 0.20 -32.89
CA GLY A 14 -4.19 0.46 -31.61
C GLY A 14 -2.81 1.12 -31.73
N ARG A 15 -2.60 1.90 -32.79
CA ARG A 15 -1.36 2.65 -32.99
C ARG A 15 -1.38 3.94 -32.18
N LEU A 16 -0.19 4.38 -31.77
CA LEU A 16 -0.01 5.68 -31.12
C LEU A 16 -0.23 6.82 -32.11
N SER A 17 -0.71 7.97 -31.62
CA SER A 17 -0.87 9.18 -32.43
C SER A 17 0.46 9.56 -33.12
N ASN A 18 0.40 9.93 -34.41
CA ASN A 18 1.56 10.39 -35.17
C ASN A 18 2.19 11.69 -34.63
N GLN A 19 1.51 12.39 -33.72
CA GLN A 19 2.06 13.55 -33.01
C GLN A 19 3.01 13.15 -31.88
N SER A 20 2.95 11.90 -31.42
CA SER A 20 3.84 11.37 -30.40
C SER A 20 5.14 10.87 -31.04
N ARG A 21 6.29 11.24 -30.46
CA ARG A 21 7.59 10.71 -30.93
C ARG A 21 7.69 9.19 -30.79
N PHE A 22 6.92 8.61 -29.86
CA PHE A 22 6.89 7.16 -29.61
C PHE A 22 6.17 6.38 -30.72
N SER A 23 5.40 7.02 -31.61
CA SER A 23 4.78 6.31 -32.74
C SER A 23 5.80 5.72 -33.72
N ASN A 24 7.02 6.26 -33.71
CA ASN A 24 8.12 5.85 -34.56
C ASN A 24 9.13 4.92 -33.86
N TRP A 25 8.85 4.48 -32.64
CA TRP A 25 9.69 3.48 -31.99
C TRP A 25 9.50 2.11 -32.64
N GLY A 26 10.60 1.40 -32.86
CA GLY A 26 10.60 0.00 -33.26
C GLY A 26 10.53 -0.86 -32.02
N VAL A 27 9.67 -1.88 -32.01
CA VAL A 27 9.70 -2.90 -30.94
C VAL A 27 10.75 -3.97 -31.27
N VAL A 28 11.34 -4.56 -30.25
CA VAL A 28 12.25 -5.70 -30.36
C VAL A 28 11.73 -6.84 -29.49
N CYS A 29 12.17 -8.06 -29.79
CA CYS A 29 11.93 -9.25 -28.99
C CYS A 29 10.45 -9.69 -28.89
N ASP A 30 9.60 -9.33 -29.86
CA ASP A 30 8.17 -9.62 -29.91
C ASP A 30 7.86 -10.94 -30.66
N SER A 31 8.80 -11.49 -31.45
CA SER A 31 8.66 -12.75 -32.20
C SER A 31 8.94 -14.02 -31.37
N LEU A 32 8.35 -14.12 -30.18
CA LEU A 32 8.66 -15.18 -29.21
C LEU A 32 8.50 -16.60 -29.77
N ASP A 33 7.43 -16.86 -30.54
CA ASP A 33 7.19 -18.17 -31.17
C ASP A 33 8.30 -18.57 -32.14
N GLU A 34 8.88 -17.61 -32.86
CA GLU A 34 9.98 -17.86 -33.79
C GLU A 34 11.27 -18.17 -33.04
N TYR A 35 11.60 -17.38 -32.02
CA TYR A 35 12.78 -17.61 -31.18
C TYR A 35 12.75 -18.99 -30.52
N ASN A 36 11.59 -19.38 -29.98
CA ASN A 36 11.40 -20.70 -29.38
C ASN A 36 11.51 -21.82 -30.42
N ARG A 37 10.91 -21.65 -31.60
CA ARG A 37 10.96 -22.65 -32.68
C ARG A 37 12.39 -22.83 -33.22
N LEU A 38 13.14 -21.75 -33.36
CA LEU A 38 14.49 -21.76 -33.93
C LEU A 38 15.59 -21.92 -32.88
N VAL A 39 15.25 -21.88 -31.59
CA VAL A 39 16.19 -21.88 -30.45
C VAL A 39 17.21 -20.74 -30.59
N THR A 40 16.70 -19.54 -30.89
CA THR A 40 17.49 -18.31 -31.02
C THR A 40 17.11 -17.30 -29.94
N LEU A 41 18.00 -16.35 -29.69
CA LEU A 41 17.71 -15.21 -28.82
C LEU A 41 17.28 -14.00 -29.65
N CYS A 42 16.59 -13.07 -29.00
CA CYS A 42 16.30 -11.77 -29.58
C CYS A 42 17.59 -11.08 -30.02
N ASN A 43 17.63 -10.62 -31.27
CA ASN A 43 18.82 -10.01 -31.88
C ASN A 43 18.76 -8.47 -31.95
N GLY A 44 17.72 -7.85 -31.38
CA GLY A 44 17.53 -6.40 -31.38
C GLY A 44 17.07 -5.80 -32.71
N THR A 45 16.73 -6.62 -33.70
CA THR A 45 16.13 -6.13 -34.96
C THR A 45 14.69 -5.67 -34.70
N SER A 46 14.27 -4.58 -35.35
CA SER A 46 12.91 -4.05 -35.20
C SER A 46 11.86 -5.01 -35.78
N GLU A 47 10.87 -5.37 -34.98
CA GLU A 47 9.80 -6.33 -35.28
C GLU A 47 8.41 -5.69 -35.39
N GLY A 48 8.34 -4.36 -35.34
CA GLY A 48 7.08 -3.64 -35.53
C GLY A 48 7.04 -2.30 -34.82
N ARG A 49 5.82 -1.82 -34.56
CA ARG A 49 5.56 -0.59 -33.82
C ARG A 49 4.80 -0.92 -32.53
N ILE A 50 4.97 -0.06 -31.52
CA ILE A 50 4.21 -0.15 -30.27
C ILE A 50 2.70 -0.14 -30.55
N ARG A 51 1.97 -1.03 -29.89
CA ARG A 51 0.51 -1.12 -29.95
C ARG A 51 -0.12 -1.00 -28.57
N ARG A 52 -1.27 -0.34 -28.49
CA ARG A 52 -2.12 -0.20 -27.29
C ARG A 52 -3.59 -0.32 -27.65
N GLY A 53 -4.37 -1.01 -26.83
CA GLY A 53 -5.77 -1.32 -27.08
C GLY A 53 -6.02 -2.18 -28.34
N HIS A 54 -5.11 -3.09 -28.68
CA HIS A 54 -5.16 -3.87 -29.93
C HIS A 54 -5.29 -5.39 -29.75
N MET A 55 -4.95 -5.99 -28.61
CA MET A 55 -5.20 -7.42 -28.45
C MET A 55 -6.71 -7.61 -28.33
N GLY A 56 -7.28 -8.43 -29.22
CA GLY A 56 -8.72 -8.59 -29.41
C GLY A 56 -9.46 -8.89 -28.11
N GLY A 57 -10.64 -8.28 -27.99
CA GLY A 57 -11.53 -8.37 -26.83
C GLY A 57 -12.32 -7.07 -26.73
N VAL A 58 -13.61 -7.16 -26.38
CA VAL A 58 -14.35 -5.98 -25.91
C VAL A 58 -13.49 -5.35 -24.81
N ARG A 59 -13.28 -4.03 -24.84
CA ARG A 59 -12.73 -3.33 -23.67
C ARG A 59 -13.68 -3.68 -22.52
N THR A 60 -13.33 -4.69 -21.74
CA THR A 60 -13.98 -4.96 -20.47
C THR A 60 -13.91 -3.65 -19.70
N ASN A 61 -14.91 -3.34 -18.87
CA ASN A 61 -14.90 -2.17 -17.99
C ASN A 61 -13.79 -2.33 -16.94
N MET A 62 -12.54 -2.37 -17.38
CA MET A 62 -11.35 -2.56 -16.59
C MET A 62 -10.90 -1.17 -16.15
N SER A 63 -11.14 -0.87 -14.88
CA SER A 63 -10.59 0.31 -14.23
C SER A 63 -9.14 0.07 -13.86
N LEU A 64 -8.34 1.14 -13.85
CA LEU A 64 -7.03 1.11 -13.21
C LEU A 64 -7.18 0.85 -11.70
N PRO A 65 -6.11 0.36 -11.03
CA PRO A 65 -6.08 0.24 -9.58
C PRO A 65 -6.38 1.58 -8.88
N THR A 66 -6.97 1.49 -7.70
CA THR A 66 -7.28 2.64 -6.84
C THR A 66 -6.18 2.85 -5.80
N MET A 67 -6.14 4.05 -5.20
CA MET A 67 -5.25 4.29 -4.06
C MET A 67 -5.61 3.49 -2.81
N ASN A 68 -6.84 2.96 -2.72
CA ASN A 68 -7.19 2.05 -1.64
C ASN A 68 -6.53 0.69 -1.83
N ASP A 69 -6.44 0.20 -3.08
CA ASP A 69 -5.69 -1.02 -3.38
C ASP A 69 -4.22 -0.88 -2.97
N VAL A 70 -3.59 0.25 -3.30
CA VAL A 70 -2.20 0.55 -2.89
C VAL A 70 -2.05 0.52 -1.36
N ARG A 71 -2.98 1.16 -0.63
CA ARG A 71 -2.92 1.20 0.85
C ARG A 71 -3.16 -0.15 1.49
N SER A 72 -4.09 -0.95 0.97
CA SER A 72 -4.30 -2.33 1.42
C SER A 72 -3.02 -3.14 1.26
N CYS A 73 -2.33 -2.98 0.12
CA CYS A 73 -1.08 -3.69 -0.16
C CYS A 73 0.03 -3.29 0.81
N LEU A 74 0.15 -1.99 1.12
CA LEU A 74 1.12 -1.48 2.10
C LEU A 74 0.91 -2.02 3.53
N ASN A 75 -0.28 -2.55 3.85
CA ASN A 75 -0.56 -3.13 5.17
C ASN A 75 -0.10 -4.59 5.32
N ILE A 76 0.33 -5.25 4.24
CA ILE A 76 0.83 -6.63 4.28
C ILE A 76 2.22 -6.63 4.93
N ARG A 77 2.44 -7.51 5.91
CA ARG A 77 3.66 -7.49 6.74
C ARG A 77 4.84 -8.23 6.16
N ASP A 78 4.60 -9.41 5.60
CA ASP A 78 5.65 -10.27 5.06
C ASP A 78 5.94 -9.88 3.61
N PHE A 79 7.23 -9.84 3.26
CA PHE A 79 7.65 -9.57 1.88
C PHE A 79 7.03 -10.58 0.93
N ASP A 80 7.24 -11.85 1.23
CA ASP A 80 6.64 -12.97 0.54
C ASP A 80 6.33 -14.10 1.52
N ASN A 81 5.57 -15.09 1.06
CA ASN A 81 5.20 -16.27 1.82
C ASN A 81 5.34 -17.51 0.95
N ALA A 82 5.55 -18.67 1.58
CA ALA A 82 5.58 -19.94 0.85
C ALA A 82 4.26 -20.14 0.07
N PRO A 83 4.31 -20.62 -1.18
CA PRO A 83 5.45 -21.26 -1.85
C PRO A 83 6.34 -20.29 -2.66
N PHE A 84 6.33 -18.99 -2.39
CA PHE A 84 7.14 -17.97 -3.07
C PHE A 84 6.89 -17.90 -4.57
N TYR A 85 5.63 -18.10 -4.94
CA TYR A 85 5.14 -18.14 -6.31
C TYR A 85 3.86 -17.29 -6.49
N THR A 86 3.26 -17.34 -7.68
CA THR A 86 2.08 -16.54 -8.04
C THR A 86 0.81 -16.90 -7.25
N ASN A 87 0.81 -18.01 -6.52
CA ASN A 87 -0.27 -18.45 -5.64
C ASN A 87 0.03 -18.23 -4.14
N SER A 88 1.02 -17.39 -3.81
CA SER A 88 1.35 -17.06 -2.42
C SER A 88 0.34 -16.08 -1.86
N THR A 89 -0.07 -16.28 -0.61
CA THR A 89 -1.10 -15.48 0.04
C THR A 89 -0.48 -14.70 1.20
N PHE A 90 -1.10 -13.58 1.57
CA PHE A 90 -0.54 -12.64 2.54
C PHE A 90 0.90 -12.22 2.20
N SER A 91 1.21 -12.15 0.91
CA SER A 91 2.52 -11.83 0.35
C SER A 91 2.48 -10.44 -0.26
N PHE A 92 3.27 -9.51 0.27
CA PHE A 92 3.36 -8.15 -0.27
C PHE A 92 3.79 -8.18 -1.74
N ARG A 93 4.81 -8.98 -2.06
CA ARG A 93 5.35 -9.20 -3.40
C ARG A 93 4.24 -9.69 -4.34
N ASN A 94 3.48 -10.72 -3.95
CA ASN A 94 2.44 -11.29 -4.80
C ASN A 94 1.23 -10.35 -5.01
N ALA A 95 0.83 -9.62 -3.95
CA ALA A 95 -0.23 -8.63 -4.02
C ALA A 95 0.16 -7.44 -4.90
N LEU A 96 1.35 -6.87 -4.71
CA LEU A 96 1.85 -5.74 -5.50
C LEU A 96 2.05 -6.10 -6.97
N GLU A 97 2.63 -7.28 -7.23
CA GLU A 97 2.80 -7.83 -8.58
C GLU A 97 1.43 -8.01 -9.27
N GLY A 98 0.40 -8.32 -8.49
CA GLY A 98 -1.00 -8.32 -8.93
C GLY A 98 -1.56 -9.71 -9.20
N TYR A 99 -0.98 -10.74 -8.59
CA TYR A 99 -1.49 -12.12 -8.62
C TYR A 99 -2.37 -12.47 -7.42
N ASP A 100 -2.43 -11.60 -6.41
CA ASP A 100 -3.30 -11.72 -5.25
C ASP A 100 -4.14 -10.44 -5.06
N LYS A 101 -5.12 -10.49 -4.17
CA LYS A 101 -5.87 -9.31 -3.77
C LYS A 101 -4.95 -8.29 -3.09
N PRO A 102 -5.28 -7.00 -3.13
CA PRO A 102 -4.44 -5.98 -2.51
C PRO A 102 -4.27 -6.15 -1.00
N ASP A 103 -5.18 -6.83 -0.31
CA ASP A 103 -5.06 -7.17 1.12
C ASP A 103 -4.32 -8.50 1.38
N GLY A 104 -3.95 -9.23 0.33
CA GLY A 104 -3.27 -10.53 0.41
C GLY A 104 -4.20 -11.68 0.81
N GLU A 105 -5.52 -11.48 0.87
CA GLU A 105 -6.45 -12.55 1.20
C GLU A 105 -6.69 -13.46 0.00
N ALA A 106 -6.31 -14.74 0.16
CA ALA A 106 -6.42 -15.78 -0.85
C ALA A 106 -7.83 -15.88 -1.47
N GLU A 107 -7.91 -15.93 -2.80
CA GLU A 107 -9.12 -16.36 -3.49
C GLU A 107 -8.88 -17.72 -4.15
N LEU A 108 -9.70 -18.71 -3.77
CA LEU A 108 -9.57 -20.10 -4.21
C LEU A 108 -9.98 -20.34 -5.69
N ASP A 109 -10.52 -19.34 -6.39
CA ASP A 109 -11.21 -19.56 -7.68
C ASP A 109 -11.15 -18.39 -8.69
N SER A 110 -10.13 -17.53 -8.67
CA SER A 110 -10.02 -16.52 -9.74
C SER A 110 -8.60 -16.16 -10.13
N SER A 111 -8.41 -15.88 -11.43
CA SER A 111 -7.22 -15.20 -11.94
C SER A 111 -7.26 -13.76 -11.46
N VAL A 112 -6.82 -13.51 -10.24
CA VAL A 112 -6.71 -12.15 -9.71
C VAL A 112 -5.72 -11.38 -10.58
N ASN A 113 -6.12 -10.17 -10.96
CA ASN A 113 -5.32 -9.26 -11.75
C ASN A 113 -5.50 -7.87 -11.15
N ASN A 114 -4.52 -7.40 -10.39
CA ASN A 114 -4.57 -6.12 -9.72
C ASN A 114 -3.24 -5.36 -9.88
N LEU A 115 -3.16 -4.15 -9.29
CA LEU A 115 -1.95 -3.33 -9.18
C LEU A 115 -1.07 -3.38 -10.45
N HIS A 116 0.14 -3.92 -10.36
CA HIS A 116 1.08 -3.98 -11.48
C HIS A 116 0.51 -4.71 -12.72
N ASN A 117 0.06 -5.95 -12.57
CA ASN A 117 -0.47 -6.75 -13.69
C ASN A 117 -1.72 -6.11 -14.33
N LEU A 118 -2.55 -5.44 -13.53
CA LEU A 118 -3.76 -4.78 -14.03
C LEU A 118 -3.43 -3.60 -14.93
N VAL A 119 -2.39 -2.83 -14.61
CA VAL A 119 -1.95 -1.73 -15.49
C VAL A 119 -1.38 -2.25 -16.81
N HIS A 120 -0.57 -3.31 -16.77
CA HIS A 120 -0.09 -3.99 -17.99
C HIS A 120 -1.27 -4.45 -18.87
N SER A 121 -2.25 -5.09 -18.25
CA SER A 121 -3.47 -5.59 -18.92
C SER A 121 -4.34 -4.47 -19.47
N PHE A 122 -4.48 -3.36 -18.74
CA PHE A 122 -5.26 -2.19 -19.12
C PHE A 122 -4.74 -1.55 -20.43
N LEU A 123 -3.41 -1.54 -20.63
CA LEU A 123 -2.81 -0.99 -21.85
C LEU A 123 -3.10 -1.85 -23.09
N ASN A 124 -3.35 -3.15 -22.89
CA ASN A 124 -3.84 -4.09 -23.89
C ASN A 124 -3.08 -4.02 -25.24
N GLY A 125 -1.82 -4.47 -25.26
CA GLY A 125 -0.97 -4.38 -26.45
C GLY A 125 0.45 -4.82 -26.14
N THR A 126 1.45 -4.10 -26.69
CA THR A 126 2.87 -4.37 -26.45
C THR A 126 3.19 -4.42 -24.95
N SER A 127 2.63 -3.50 -24.17
CA SER A 127 2.84 -3.47 -22.72
C SER A 127 2.20 -4.62 -21.95
N ALA A 128 1.27 -5.39 -22.54
CA ALA A 128 0.53 -6.44 -21.83
C ALA A 128 1.24 -7.80 -21.82
N LEU A 129 2.36 -7.92 -22.54
CA LEU A 129 3.13 -9.16 -22.68
C LEU A 129 4.47 -9.02 -21.98
N SER A 130 4.81 -9.93 -21.07
CA SER A 130 6.03 -9.84 -20.25
C SER A 130 7.31 -9.74 -21.09
N HIS A 131 7.38 -10.45 -22.23
CA HIS A 131 8.57 -10.45 -23.10
C HIS A 131 8.76 -9.16 -23.90
N SER A 132 7.71 -8.37 -24.12
CA SER A 132 7.78 -7.15 -24.95
C SER A 132 7.37 -5.87 -24.24
N ALA A 133 6.95 -5.93 -22.97
CA ALA A 133 6.37 -4.80 -22.26
C ALA A 133 7.30 -3.58 -22.17
N ALA A 134 8.60 -3.81 -21.96
CA ALA A 134 9.61 -2.75 -21.86
C ALA A 134 9.82 -1.95 -23.16
N ASN A 135 9.28 -2.40 -24.30
CA ASN A 135 9.27 -1.60 -25.54
C ASN A 135 8.32 -0.39 -25.46
N ASP A 136 7.29 -0.44 -24.61
CA ASP A 136 6.41 0.70 -24.37
C ASP A 136 7.02 1.59 -23.28
N PRO A 137 7.27 2.90 -23.52
CA PRO A 137 7.86 3.79 -22.52
C PRO A 137 6.98 3.99 -21.26
N ILE A 138 5.71 3.58 -21.28
CA ILE A 138 4.90 3.53 -20.05
C ILE A 138 5.46 2.53 -19.04
N PHE A 139 6.16 1.48 -19.49
CA PHE A 139 6.82 0.49 -18.63
C PHE A 139 7.68 1.16 -17.55
N LEU A 140 8.52 2.13 -17.94
CA LEU A 140 9.37 2.84 -17.00
C LEU A 140 8.55 3.56 -15.93
N VAL A 141 7.52 4.31 -16.33
CA VAL A 141 6.67 5.05 -15.39
C VAL A 141 5.91 4.11 -14.47
N LEU A 142 5.38 3.01 -15.00
CA LEU A 142 4.70 1.97 -14.23
C LEU A 142 5.64 1.37 -13.19
N HIS A 143 6.80 0.87 -13.59
CA HIS A 143 7.75 0.23 -12.68
C HIS A 143 8.37 1.23 -11.68
N THR A 144 8.55 2.51 -12.02
CA THR A 144 8.96 3.51 -11.02
C THR A 144 7.89 3.75 -9.95
N PHE A 145 6.61 3.61 -10.29
CA PHE A 145 5.54 3.71 -9.29
C PHE A 145 5.41 2.43 -8.46
N THR A 146 5.59 1.25 -9.08
CA THR A 146 5.69 -0.03 -8.36
C THR A 146 6.86 0.01 -7.37
N ASP A 147 8.03 0.50 -7.77
CA ASP A 147 9.19 0.64 -6.88
C ASP A 147 8.93 1.67 -5.76
N ALA A 148 8.21 2.76 -6.02
CA ALA A 148 7.81 3.70 -4.96
C ALA A 148 6.92 3.06 -3.89
N ILE A 149 6.02 2.14 -4.28
CA ILE A 149 5.21 1.37 -3.32
C ILE A 149 6.10 0.39 -2.53
N PHE A 150 7.05 -0.25 -3.20
CA PHE A 150 8.02 -1.14 -2.54
C PHE A 150 8.92 -0.39 -1.55
N ASP A 151 9.45 0.77 -1.91
CA ASP A 151 10.23 1.63 -1.03
C ASP A 151 9.44 2.09 0.20
N GLU A 152 8.19 2.50 0.01
CA GLU A 152 7.30 2.86 1.10
C GLU A 152 7.05 1.68 2.05
N TRP A 153 6.85 0.48 1.51
CA TRP A 153 6.73 -0.73 2.29
C TRP A 153 8.02 -1.05 3.06
N MET A 154 9.19 -0.95 2.43
CA MET A 154 10.49 -1.18 3.09
C MET A 154 10.74 -0.20 4.24
N ARG A 155 10.29 1.05 4.12
CA ARG A 155 10.41 2.04 5.20
C ARG A 155 9.48 1.78 6.39
N LYS A 156 8.37 1.07 6.18
CA LYS A 156 7.34 0.80 7.19
C LYS A 156 7.45 -0.56 7.85
N SER A 157 7.83 -1.55 7.06
CA SER A 157 7.75 -2.95 7.43
C SER A 157 9.06 -3.41 8.06
N VAL A 158 8.94 -4.24 9.10
CA VAL A 158 10.06 -5.02 9.65
C VAL A 158 9.73 -6.49 9.37
N PRO A 159 9.93 -6.95 8.12
CA PRO A 159 9.54 -8.29 7.72
C PRO A 159 10.38 -9.35 8.44
N SER A 160 9.83 -10.55 8.58
CA SER A 160 10.61 -11.68 9.08
C SER A 160 11.72 -12.05 8.08
N ASN A 161 12.89 -12.48 8.56
CA ASN A 161 13.95 -12.98 7.67
C ASN A 161 13.47 -14.16 6.81
N SER A 162 12.47 -14.92 7.26
CA SER A 162 11.88 -16.02 6.49
C SER A 162 11.01 -15.57 5.31
N SER A 163 10.59 -14.30 5.26
CA SER A 163 9.71 -13.80 4.20
C SER A 163 10.42 -13.51 2.88
N PHE A 164 11.75 -13.44 2.87
CA PHE A 164 12.55 -13.48 1.65
C PHE A 164 13.45 -14.73 1.72
N PRO A 165 13.09 -15.83 1.05
CA PRO A 165 13.77 -17.11 1.26
C PRO A 165 15.20 -17.17 0.70
N ASP A 166 16.09 -17.81 1.46
CA ASP A 166 17.46 -18.13 1.02
C ASP A 166 17.46 -19.32 0.02
N GLU A 167 16.46 -20.20 0.11
CA GLU A 167 16.30 -21.40 -0.71
C GLU A 167 14.84 -21.75 -1.00
N MET A 168 14.60 -22.70 -1.91
CA MET A 168 13.27 -23.21 -2.27
C MET A 168 12.32 -22.21 -2.96
N ALA A 169 12.78 -20.99 -3.27
CA ALA A 169 12.08 -20.15 -4.23
C ALA A 169 12.24 -20.71 -5.66
N PRO A 170 11.39 -20.29 -6.61
CA PRO A 170 11.60 -20.55 -8.02
C PRO A 170 13.02 -20.15 -8.47
N ILE A 171 13.56 -20.85 -9.47
CA ILE A 171 14.90 -20.57 -9.98
C ILE A 171 15.09 -19.08 -10.31
N GLY A 172 16.13 -18.47 -9.76
CA GLY A 172 16.40 -17.03 -9.91
C GLY A 172 15.88 -16.14 -8.78
N HIS A 173 15.00 -16.64 -7.91
CA HIS A 173 14.29 -15.83 -6.90
C HIS A 173 14.80 -16.01 -5.46
N ASN A 174 15.78 -16.87 -5.20
CA ASN A 174 16.41 -16.94 -3.88
C ASN A 174 17.12 -15.62 -3.56
N ARG A 175 17.17 -15.25 -2.28
CA ARG A 175 17.81 -14.01 -1.80
C ARG A 175 19.22 -13.78 -2.38
N ASP A 176 20.05 -14.81 -2.34
CA ASP A 176 21.47 -14.70 -2.74
C ASP A 176 21.70 -14.95 -4.24
N TYR A 177 20.62 -15.07 -5.01
CA TYR A 177 20.72 -15.31 -6.45
C TYR A 177 21.13 -14.02 -7.18
N ASN A 178 22.13 -14.12 -8.07
CA ASN A 178 22.49 -13.01 -8.96
C ASN A 178 21.36 -12.76 -9.96
N MET A 179 20.77 -11.57 -9.92
CA MET A 179 19.67 -11.20 -10.82
C MET A 179 20.11 -11.29 -12.29
N VAL A 180 19.49 -12.19 -13.03
CA VAL A 180 19.81 -12.43 -14.44
C VAL A 180 19.16 -11.34 -15.30
N PRO A 181 19.85 -10.76 -16.30
CA PRO A 181 21.24 -11.00 -16.74
C PRO A 181 22.19 -9.83 -16.39
N PHE A 182 22.05 -9.21 -15.22
CA PHE A 182 22.85 -8.00 -14.91
C PHE A 182 24.35 -8.30 -14.82
N PHE A 183 25.15 -7.33 -15.26
CA PHE A 183 26.60 -7.37 -15.20
C PHE A 183 27.16 -5.99 -14.81
N PRO A 184 28.03 -5.87 -13.78
CA PRO A 184 28.53 -6.96 -12.93
C PRO A 184 27.40 -7.66 -12.15
N PRO A 185 27.62 -8.89 -11.67
CA PRO A 185 26.62 -9.63 -10.91
C PRO A 185 26.18 -8.82 -9.68
N VAL A 186 24.88 -8.82 -9.42
CA VAL A 186 24.22 -8.19 -8.27
C VAL A 186 23.16 -9.15 -7.75
N THR A 187 23.17 -9.44 -6.45
CA THR A 187 22.17 -10.33 -5.84
C THR A 187 20.85 -9.62 -5.59
N ASN A 188 19.78 -10.37 -5.33
CA ASN A 188 18.53 -9.74 -4.88
C ASN A 188 18.71 -9.06 -3.52
N GLU A 189 19.52 -9.62 -2.61
CA GLU A 189 19.82 -9.03 -1.29
C GLU A 189 20.41 -7.62 -1.40
N GLU A 190 21.33 -7.40 -2.34
CA GLU A 190 22.02 -6.11 -2.51
C GLU A 190 21.08 -4.95 -2.86
N ILE A 191 19.96 -5.24 -3.53
CA ILE A 191 18.95 -4.23 -3.88
C ILE A 191 17.71 -4.27 -2.97
N TYR A 192 17.69 -5.18 -2.00
CA TYR A 192 16.62 -5.29 -1.00
C TYR A 192 16.86 -4.31 0.16
N VAL A 193 16.97 -3.04 -0.20
CA VAL A 193 17.25 -1.92 0.71
C VAL A 193 16.40 -0.71 0.34
N ALA A 194 16.10 0.16 1.31
CA ALA A 194 15.39 1.40 1.04
C ALA A 194 16.14 2.27 0.02
N SER A 195 15.39 3.02 -0.79
CA SER A 195 15.91 3.79 -1.93
C SER A 195 16.96 4.84 -1.55
N ASP A 196 16.94 5.33 -0.31
CA ASP A 196 17.91 6.29 0.20
C ASP A 196 19.34 5.70 0.27
N GLN A 197 19.46 4.40 0.54
CA GLN A 197 20.73 3.67 0.48
C GLN A 197 21.24 3.50 -0.96
N LEU A 198 20.35 3.60 -1.93
CA LEU A 198 20.66 3.56 -3.37
C LEU A 198 20.83 4.97 -3.98
N GLY A 199 20.67 6.02 -3.18
CA GLY A 199 20.92 7.41 -3.59
C GLY A 199 19.77 8.08 -4.34
N TYR A 200 18.54 7.57 -4.22
CA TYR A 200 17.34 8.21 -4.76
C TYR A 200 16.20 8.25 -3.75
N SER A 201 15.12 8.97 -4.10
CA SER A 201 13.92 9.07 -3.26
C SER A 201 12.71 9.43 -4.12
N TYR A 202 11.52 9.13 -3.63
CA TYR A 202 10.27 9.46 -4.31
C TYR A 202 9.57 10.69 -3.72
N ALA A 203 9.22 11.64 -4.58
CA ALA A 203 8.38 12.79 -4.22
C ALA A 203 6.89 12.42 -4.33
N ILE A 204 6.45 11.47 -3.51
CA ILE A 204 5.06 11.01 -3.45
C ILE A 204 4.65 10.71 -2.01
N ASP A 205 3.38 10.96 -1.70
CA ASP A 205 2.77 10.57 -0.43
C ASP A 205 1.78 9.44 -0.69
N LEU A 206 2.08 8.25 -0.16
CA LEU A 206 1.26 7.06 -0.27
C LEU A 206 0.49 6.77 1.03
N GLU A 207 0.69 7.55 2.09
CA GLU A 207 0.00 7.34 3.35
C GLU A 207 -1.50 7.67 3.23
N ALA A 208 -2.33 6.87 3.86
CA ALA A 208 -3.56 7.40 4.42
C ALA A 208 -3.19 8.13 5.71
N THR A 209 -3.73 9.33 5.93
CA THR A 209 -3.80 9.93 7.26
C THR A 209 -4.65 9.05 8.20
N ASP A 210 -4.09 7.92 8.67
CA ASP A 210 -4.67 7.04 9.69
C ASP A 210 -4.75 7.74 11.05
N GLY A 211 -4.07 8.88 11.20
CA GLY A 211 -4.22 9.77 12.33
C GLY A 211 -5.65 10.25 12.56
N GLY A 212 -6.51 10.32 11.53
CA GLY A 212 -7.89 10.80 11.68
C GLY A 212 -8.75 9.92 12.58
N PHE A 213 -8.71 8.61 12.39
CA PHE A 213 -9.57 7.69 13.14
C PHE A 213 -9.09 7.48 14.57
N VAL A 214 -7.78 7.31 14.77
CA VAL A 214 -7.16 7.16 16.10
C VAL A 214 -7.29 8.45 16.92
N PHE A 215 -7.13 9.62 16.29
CA PHE A 215 -7.32 10.92 16.96
C PHE A 215 -8.77 11.13 17.38
N VAL A 216 -9.74 10.83 16.53
CA VAL A 216 -11.18 10.97 16.85
C VAL A 216 -11.59 10.01 17.97
N LEU A 217 -11.15 8.74 17.92
CA LEU A 217 -11.46 7.75 18.94
C LEU A 217 -10.79 8.07 20.28
N GLY A 218 -9.51 8.47 20.25
CA GLY A 218 -8.77 8.90 21.44
C GLY A 218 -9.37 10.15 22.10
N SER A 219 -9.78 11.12 21.29
CA SER A 219 -10.40 12.36 21.78
C SER A 219 -11.77 12.12 22.41
N THR A 220 -12.59 11.25 21.81
CA THR A 220 -13.92 10.92 22.33
C THR A 220 -13.86 10.09 23.60
N LEU A 221 -13.01 9.07 23.66
CA LEU A 221 -12.83 8.25 24.86
C LEU A 221 -12.20 9.05 26.02
N GLY A 222 -11.20 9.89 25.73
CA GLY A 222 -10.59 10.78 26.71
C GLY A 222 -11.57 11.81 27.27
N GLY A 223 -12.41 12.40 26.41
CA GLY A 223 -13.45 13.36 26.81
C GLY A 223 -14.52 12.73 27.72
N VAL A 224 -14.99 11.52 27.39
CA VAL A 224 -15.96 10.79 28.22
C VAL A 224 -15.37 10.46 29.59
N PHE A 225 -14.11 9.98 29.63
CA PHE A 225 -13.43 9.66 30.88
C PHE A 225 -13.29 10.88 31.80
N MET A 226 -12.85 12.01 31.25
CA MET A 226 -12.72 13.26 32.01
C MET A 226 -14.07 13.78 32.51
N GLY A 227 -15.13 13.67 31.70
CA GLY A 227 -16.50 14.04 32.09
C GLY A 227 -17.01 13.22 33.28
N LEU A 228 -16.79 11.90 33.26
CA LEU A 228 -17.18 11.01 34.37
C LEU A 228 -16.41 11.30 35.66
N LEU A 229 -15.13 11.66 35.56
CA LEU A 229 -14.27 11.99 36.70
C LEU A 229 -14.74 13.28 37.39
N VAL A 230 -15.11 14.30 36.60
CA VAL A 230 -15.71 15.54 37.11
C VAL A 230 -17.06 15.29 37.78
N LEU A 231 -17.93 14.47 37.17
CA LEU A 231 -19.22 14.11 37.76
C LEU A 231 -19.07 13.37 39.10
N LEU A 232 -18.10 12.46 39.20
CA LEU A 232 -17.77 11.78 40.45
C LEU A 232 -17.28 12.75 41.53
N LEU A 233 -16.42 13.70 41.17
CA LEU A 233 -15.95 14.74 42.10
C LEU A 233 -17.10 15.62 42.60
N ILE A 234 -17.99 16.06 41.70
CA ILE A 234 -19.19 16.84 42.06
C ILE A 234 -20.09 16.02 42.99
N LEU A 235 -20.30 14.72 42.71
CA LEU A 235 -21.10 13.85 43.55
C LEU A 235 -20.49 13.70 44.95
N VAL A 236 -19.17 13.50 45.05
CA VAL A 236 -18.46 13.42 46.33
C VAL A 236 -18.60 14.73 47.12
N LEU A 237 -18.40 15.87 46.47
CA LEU A 237 -18.55 17.18 47.10
C LEU A 237 -20.00 17.42 47.56
N TYR A 238 -20.98 17.04 46.75
CA TYR A 238 -22.40 17.11 47.09
C TYR A 238 -22.75 16.25 48.31
N LEU A 239 -22.29 15.01 48.34
CA LEU A 239 -22.49 14.09 49.47
C LEU A 239 -21.80 14.61 50.75
N GLN A 240 -20.58 15.16 50.64
CA GLN A 240 -19.89 15.79 51.76
C GLN A 240 -20.64 17.02 52.29
N GLN A 241 -21.14 17.88 51.40
CA GLN A 241 -21.91 19.08 51.79
C GLN A 241 -23.23 18.71 52.46
N ARG A 242 -23.93 17.68 51.95
CA ARG A 242 -25.15 17.15 52.57
C ARG A 242 -24.87 16.58 53.96
N ARG A 243 -23.76 15.86 54.13
CA ARG A 243 -23.33 15.33 55.43
C ARG A 243 -23.01 16.44 56.44
N LYS A 244 -22.40 17.55 55.99
CA LYS A 244 -22.15 18.74 56.82
C LYS A 244 -23.43 19.49 57.18
N ARG A 245 -24.43 19.56 56.30
CA ARG A 245 -25.75 20.17 56.59
C ARG A 245 -26.61 19.37 57.57
N GLY A 246 -26.31 18.09 57.78
CA GLY A 246 -26.96 17.27 58.82
C GLY A 246 -26.47 17.54 60.25
N PHE A 247 -25.42 18.36 60.41
CA PHE A 247 -24.86 18.77 61.70
C PHE A 247 -24.89 20.30 61.82
N GLU A 248 -26.07 20.90 61.92
CA GLU A 248 -26.20 22.23 62.55
C GLU A 248 -26.25 22.01 64.07
N PRO A 249 -25.25 22.44 64.86
CA PRO A 249 -25.33 22.34 66.30
C PRO A 249 -26.32 23.39 66.83
N LEU A 250 -27.38 22.94 67.51
CA LEU A 250 -28.31 23.76 68.29
C LEU A 250 -27.60 24.40 69.49
N ILE A 251 -26.71 25.38 69.27
CA ILE A 251 -26.04 26.15 70.34
C ILE A 251 -26.49 27.61 70.28
N ASN A 252 -27.80 27.84 70.36
CA ASN A 252 -28.36 29.16 70.63
C ASN A 252 -29.44 29.11 71.73
N ALA A 253 -29.22 28.29 72.77
CA ALA A 253 -29.98 28.39 74.01
C ALA A 253 -29.23 29.33 74.97
N GLN A 254 -29.69 30.59 75.08
CA GLN A 254 -29.27 31.49 76.15
C GLN A 254 -29.84 30.98 77.48
N PHE A 255 -28.97 30.59 78.41
CA PHE A 255 -29.36 30.28 79.79
C PHE A 255 -29.26 31.55 80.65
N THR A 256 -30.42 32.06 81.09
CA THR A 256 -30.52 33.15 82.05
C THR A 256 -30.18 32.62 83.45
N ASN A 257 -29.04 33.01 84.02
CA ASN A 257 -28.66 32.67 85.38
C ASN A 257 -29.48 33.52 86.36
N LYS A 258 -30.46 32.94 87.06
CA LYS A 258 -31.15 33.60 88.17
C LYS A 258 -30.50 33.14 89.47
N LYS A 259 -29.66 34.01 90.04
CA LYS A 259 -29.09 33.86 91.38
C LYS A 259 -29.99 34.65 92.33
N TYR A 260 -30.65 33.98 93.28
CA TYR A 260 -31.21 34.65 94.45
C TYR A 260 -30.72 33.92 95.70
N THR A 261 -29.97 34.70 96.47
CA THR A 261 -29.42 34.46 97.79
C THR A 261 -30.50 34.39 98.85
N GLU A 262 -30.18 33.66 99.91
CA GLU A 262 -30.81 33.67 101.21
C GLU A 262 -30.94 35.09 101.79
N GLU A 263 -32.04 35.36 102.50
CA GLU A 263 -32.09 36.28 103.63
C GLU A 263 -33.34 35.98 104.49
N ALA A 264 -33.08 35.71 105.78
CA ALA A 264 -33.91 35.79 107.01
C ALA A 264 -35.38 35.32 107.01
#